data_AF-A0A7V9IPE2-F1
#
_entry.id   AF-A0A7V9IPE2-F1
#
_cell.length_a   1.000
_cell.length_b   1.000
_cell.length_c   1.000
_cell.angle_alpha   90.00
_cell.angle_beta   90.00
_cell.angle_gamma   90.00
#
_symmetry.space_group_name_H-M   'P 1'
#
loop_
_entity.id
_entity.type
_entity.pdbx_description
1 polymer ?
#
loop_
_entity_poly.entity_id
_entity_poly.type
_entity_poly.pdbx_seq_one_letter_code
_entity_poly.pdbx_strand_id
1 'polypeptide(L)' 'MTANLFDRGLERNAANYAPLSPLPFLERAASVFPSLTAVVHGRGPNALRVTWAE' A
#
# COMPACT_ATOMS: atom_id res chain seq x y z
N MET A 1 6.60 19.52 -26.59
CA MET A 1 7.47 19.61 -25.41
C MET A 1 8.63 18.66 -25.63
N THR A 2 9.86 19.17 -25.64
CA THR A 2 11.10 18.39 -25.77
C THR A 2 11.34 17.61 -24.49
N ALA A 3 11.58 16.30 -24.58
CA ALA A 3 11.94 15.48 -23.43
C ALA A 3 13.23 15.99 -22.75
N ASN A 4 13.22 16.10 -21.42
CA ASN A 4 14.37 16.57 -20.66
C ASN A 4 15.52 15.54 -20.74
N LEU A 5 16.78 15.99 -20.66
CA LEU A 5 17.94 15.10 -20.61
C LEU A 5 17.82 14.06 -19.48
N PHE A 6 17.22 14.46 -18.35
CA PHE A 6 17.01 13.60 -17.19
C PHE A 6 15.96 12.50 -17.41
N ASP A 7 15.13 12.58 -18.45
CA ASP A 7 14.07 11.60 -18.72
C ASP A 7 14.50 10.48 -19.69
N ARG A 8 15.72 10.56 -20.24
CA ARG A 8 16.21 9.56 -21.21
C ARG A 8 16.48 8.21 -20.53
N GLY A 9 15.95 7.12 -21.09
CA GLY A 9 16.14 5.78 -20.54
C GLY A 9 15.26 5.48 -19.31
N LEU A 10 14.35 6.39 -18.97
CA LEU A 10 13.37 6.22 -17.88
C LEU A 10 11.99 5.82 -18.39
N GLU A 11 11.90 5.30 -19.61
CA GLU A 11 10.65 4.75 -20.12
C GLU A 11 10.15 3.64 -19.20
N ARG A 12 8.82 3.56 -19.09
CA ARG A 12 8.14 2.54 -18.31
C ARG A 12 8.55 1.16 -18.81
N ASN A 13 9.10 0.34 -17.93
CA ASN A 13 9.52 -1.02 -18.18
C ASN A 13 9.20 -1.91 -16.97
N ALA A 14 9.44 -3.21 -17.09
CA ALA A 14 9.12 -4.17 -16.03
C ALA A 14 9.87 -3.92 -14.71
N ALA A 15 11.03 -3.24 -14.74
CA ALA A 15 11.82 -2.97 -13.55
C ALA A 15 11.35 -1.73 -12.77
N ASN A 16 10.76 -0.72 -13.44
CA ASN A 16 10.33 0.53 -12.82
C ASN A 16 8.80 0.72 -12.77
N TYR A 17 8.03 -0.24 -13.28
CA TYR A 17 6.58 -0.18 -13.27
C TYR A 17 5.91 -1.51 -12.95
N ALA A 18 4.95 -1.43 -12.05
CA ALA A 18 3.89 -2.40 -11.89
C ALA A 18 2.56 -1.65 -11.75
N PRO A 19 1.43 -2.22 -12.23
CA PRO A 19 0.12 -1.67 -11.94
C PRO A 19 -0.10 -1.66 -10.41
N LEU A 20 -0.54 -0.53 -9.88
CA LEU A 20 -0.83 -0.41 -8.45
C LEU A 20 -2.07 -1.25 -8.12
N SER A 21 -1.90 -2.13 -7.14
CA SER A 21 -2.99 -2.86 -6.49
C SER A 21 -2.91 -2.59 -4.99
N PRO A 22 -4.04 -2.40 -4.30
CA PRO A 22 -4.05 -2.32 -2.84
C PRO A 22 -3.80 -3.69 -2.18
N LEU A 23 -3.94 -4.81 -2.90
CA LEU A 23 -3.84 -6.14 -2.29
C LEU A 23 -2.45 -6.45 -1.72
N PRO A 24 -1.33 -6.24 -2.44
CA PRO A 24 0.01 -6.47 -1.88
C PRO A 24 0.36 -5.56 -0.70
N PHE A 25 -0.30 -4.40 -0.58
CA PHE A 25 -0.13 -3.54 0.58
C PHE A 25 -0.71 -4.15 1.86
N LEU A 26 -1.80 -4.92 1.76
CA LEU A 26 -2.42 -5.59 2.92
C LEU A 26 -1.45 -6.63 3.50
N GLU A 27 -0.89 -7.50 2.66
CA GLU A 27 0.07 -8.53 3.09
C GLU A 27 1.32 -7.92 3.74
N ARG A 28 1.86 -6.84 3.14
CA ARG A 28 3.00 -6.12 3.71
C ARG A 28 2.63 -5.43 5.03
N ALA A 29 1.45 -4.83 5.13
CA ALA A 29 1.02 -4.18 6.36
C ALA A 29 0.83 -5.19 7.50
N ALA A 30 0.27 -6.37 7.21
CA ALA A 30 0.16 -7.49 8.14
C ALA A 30 1.53 -7.96 8.65
N SER A 31 2.55 -8.04 7.77
CA SER A 31 3.88 -8.50 8.16
C SER A 31 4.71 -7.47 8.92
N VAL A 32 4.60 -6.19 8.57
CA VAL A 32 5.40 -5.10 9.15
C VAL A 32 4.74 -4.50 10.40
N PHE A 33 3.41 -4.44 10.43
CA PHE A 33 2.63 -3.78 11.48
C PHE A 33 1.53 -4.67 12.07
N PRO A 34 1.84 -5.93 12.45
CA PRO A 34 0.82 -6.95 12.76
C PRO A 34 -0.14 -6.51 13.87
N SER A 35 0.33 -5.75 14.87
CA SER A 35 -0.46 -5.34 16.03
C SER A 35 -1.10 -3.95 15.91
N LEU A 36 -0.85 -3.20 14.83
CA LEU A 36 -1.49 -1.90 14.65
C LEU A 36 -2.95 -2.10 14.21
N THR A 37 -3.87 -1.26 14.71
CA THR A 37 -5.28 -1.30 14.30
C THR A 37 -5.41 -0.93 12.83
N ALA A 38 -6.00 -1.83 12.04
CA ALA A 38 -6.25 -1.65 10.61
C ALA A 38 -7.67 -1.12 10.35
N VAL A 39 -8.66 -1.68 11.03
CA VAL A 39 -10.08 -1.32 10.85
C VAL A 39 -10.73 -1.02 12.19
N VAL A 40 -11.55 0.03 12.19
CA VAL A 40 -12.49 0.34 13.28
C VAL A 40 -13.88 0.44 12.69
N HIS A 41 -14.80 -0.41 13.11
CA HIS A 41 -16.18 -0.39 12.66
C HIS A 41 -17.16 -0.27 13.83
N GLY A 42 -18.03 0.74 13.79
CA GLY A 42 -18.94 1.09 14.88
C GLY A 42 -18.46 2.27 15.74
N ARG A 43 -19.02 2.43 16.94
CA ARG A 43 -18.74 3.56 17.85
C ARG A 43 -18.68 3.11 19.31
N GLY A 44 -17.96 3.90 20.12
CA GLY A 44 -17.87 3.69 21.57
C GLY A 44 -17.06 2.44 21.96
N PRO A 45 -17.20 1.97 23.20
CA PRO A 45 -16.43 0.84 23.73
C PRO A 45 -16.66 -0.48 22.98
N ASN A 46 -17.78 -0.62 22.27
CA ASN A 46 -18.18 -1.85 21.60
C ASN A 46 -17.83 -1.89 20.11
N ALA A 47 -17.01 -0.94 19.61
CA ALA A 47 -16.59 -0.94 18.21
C ALA A 47 -15.74 -2.19 17.90
N LEU A 48 -15.99 -2.81 16.74
CA LEU A 48 -15.11 -3.83 16.19
C LEU A 48 -13.76 -3.18 15.87
N ARG A 49 -12.69 -3.82 16.32
CA ARG A 49 -11.31 -3.43 16.03
C ARG A 49 -10.57 -4.67 15.60
N VAL A 50 -10.00 -4.63 14.41
CA VAL A 50 -9.09 -5.66 13.93
C VAL A 50 -7.73 -5.04 13.64
N THR A 51 -6.70 -5.80 13.95
CA THR A 51 -5.31 -5.47 13.66
C THR A 51 -4.97 -5.84 12.21
N TRP A 52 -3.80 -5.45 11.71
CA TRP A 52 -3.37 -5.84 10.36
C TRP A 52 -3.13 -7.35 10.21
N ALA A 53 -2.96 -8.09 11.30
CA ALA A 53 -2.75 -9.54 11.28
C ALA A 53 -4.06 -10.36 11.18
N GLU A 54 -5.22 -9.74 11.39
CA GLU A 54 -6.56 -10.37 11.44
C GLU A 54 -7.38 -10.05 10.17
#